data_AF-A0A349E8H0-F1
#
_entry.id   AF-A0A349E8H0-F1
#
_cell.length_a   1.000
_cell.length_b   1.000
_cell.length_c   1.000
_cell.angle_alpha   90.00
_cell.angle_beta   90.00
_cell.angle_gamma   90.00
#
_symmetry.space_group_name_H-M   'P 1'
#
loop_
_entity.id
_entity.type
_entity.pdbx_description
1 polymer ?
#
loop_
_entity_poly.entity_id
_entity_poly.type
_entity_poly.pdbx_seq_one_letter_code
_entity_poly.pdbx_strand_id
1 'polypeptide(L)'
;MTAEISSVRRCGWRVMATLGAALLASCAVSPQTQAKMDEYARTIPTCSSDAECDRKWALARQWTVENSAFAIRGESDTRINANSNIISQSGVGVLVNKIANGSNGSQIIVEVECFSAYGCPDLWDMQIDFNRTVNGNAQ
;
A
#
# COMPACT_ATOMS: atom_id res chain seq x y z
N MET A 1 -38.69 -60.25 7.79
CA MET A 1 -38.71 -60.75 9.17
C MET A 1 -37.38 -60.37 9.80
N THR A 2 -37.47 -59.72 10.95
CA THR A 2 -36.44 -59.05 11.74
C THR A 2 -35.31 -60.00 12.17
N ALA A 3 -34.06 -59.62 11.92
CA ALA A 3 -32.90 -60.14 12.63
C ALA A 3 -32.31 -58.99 13.47
N GLU A 4 -32.59 -59.05 14.77
CA GLU A 4 -32.01 -58.24 15.83
C GLU A 4 -30.49 -58.47 15.88
N ILE A 5 -29.70 -57.41 15.69
CA ILE A 5 -28.25 -57.43 15.96
C ILE A 5 -28.04 -56.86 17.36
N SER A 6 -27.67 -57.73 18.28
CA SER A 6 -27.14 -57.38 19.59
C SER A 6 -25.62 -57.59 19.63
N SER A 7 -24.97 -56.87 20.56
CA SER A 7 -23.55 -56.90 20.96
C SER A 7 -22.65 -55.88 20.25
N VAL A 8 -22.56 -54.61 20.70
CA VAL A 8 -21.87 -54.10 21.91
C VAL A 8 -20.34 -54.01 21.75
N ARG A 9 -19.86 -52.76 21.87
CA ARG A 9 -18.53 -52.27 22.27
C ARG A 9 -17.38 -52.30 21.23
N ARG A 10 -17.10 -51.12 20.69
CA ARG A 10 -15.98 -50.28 21.17
C ARG A 10 -16.19 -48.83 20.78
N CYS A 11 -16.70 -48.04 21.73
CA CYS A 11 -16.28 -46.65 21.86
C CYS A 11 -14.74 -46.62 21.80
N GLY A 12 -14.10 -45.71 21.12
CA GLY A 12 -14.61 -44.57 20.39
C GLY A 12 -13.40 -43.80 19.92
N TRP A 13 -13.48 -43.34 18.68
CA TRP A 13 -13.25 -41.93 18.42
C TRP A 13 -11.97 -41.33 19.03
N ARG A 14 -10.83 -41.95 18.82
CA ARG A 14 -9.53 -41.28 18.95
C ARG A 14 -8.63 -41.88 17.88
N VAL A 15 -7.85 -41.03 17.24
CA VAL A 15 -6.93 -41.31 16.13
C VAL A 15 -7.59 -41.12 14.75
N MET A 16 -7.00 -40.23 13.96
CA MET A 16 -7.33 -39.80 12.59
C MET A 16 -8.17 -38.52 12.43
N ALA A 17 -7.89 -37.50 13.23
CA ALA A 17 -8.22 -36.10 12.92
C ALA A 17 -7.00 -35.18 13.17
N THR A 18 -5.80 -35.62 12.77
CA THR A 18 -4.53 -34.92 13.03
C THR A 18 -3.61 -34.92 11.81
N LEU A 19 -4.13 -34.54 10.64
CA LEU A 19 -3.36 -34.47 9.39
C LEU A 19 -3.78 -33.31 8.47
N GLY A 20 -4.35 -32.23 9.02
CA GLY A 20 -4.87 -31.11 8.24
C GLY A 20 -4.57 -29.69 8.76
N ALA A 21 -3.64 -29.53 9.72
CA ALA A 21 -3.49 -28.27 10.45
C ALA A 21 -2.07 -27.65 10.42
N ALA A 22 -1.28 -27.89 9.37
CA ALA A 22 -0.02 -27.20 9.20
C ALA A 22 0.10 -26.78 7.74
N LEU A 23 0.27 -25.47 7.53
CA LEU A 23 0.72 -24.73 6.33
C LEU A 23 -0.07 -23.43 6.09
N LEU A 24 -0.53 -22.75 7.15
CA LEU A 24 -0.76 -21.30 7.09
C LEU A 24 0.57 -20.59 7.37
N ALA A 25 1.51 -20.63 6.42
CA ALA A 25 2.66 -19.74 6.46
C ALA A 25 2.15 -18.32 6.19
N SER A 26 1.99 -17.51 7.25
CA SER A 26 1.72 -16.09 7.09
C SER A 26 2.99 -15.41 6.58
N CYS A 27 2.88 -14.70 5.46
CA CYS A 27 3.92 -13.77 5.01
C CYS A 27 4.01 -12.63 6.03
N ALA A 28 4.77 -12.82 7.10
CA ALA A 28 4.95 -11.80 8.12
C ALA A 28 5.86 -10.69 7.58
N VAL A 29 5.32 -9.47 7.48
CA VAL A 29 6.09 -8.25 7.22
C VAL A 29 6.95 -7.95 8.46
N SER A 30 8.16 -7.41 8.27
CA SER A 30 9.02 -7.05 9.40
C SER A 30 8.37 -5.95 10.25
N PRO A 31 8.56 -5.92 11.58
CA PRO A 31 8.02 -4.87 12.44
C PRO A 31 8.43 -3.46 12.00
N GLN A 32 9.63 -3.32 11.44
CA GLN A 32 10.15 -2.05 10.91
C GLN A 32 9.35 -1.58 9.70
N THR A 33 9.07 -2.47 8.75
CA THR A 33 8.25 -2.12 7.57
C THR A 33 6.81 -1.83 7.98
N GLN A 34 6.25 -2.60 8.92
CA GLN A 34 4.91 -2.33 9.44
C GLN A 34 4.81 -0.93 10.07
N ALA A 35 5.80 -0.53 10.88
CA ALA A 35 5.83 0.79 11.49
C ALA A 35 5.86 1.93 10.44
N LYS A 36 6.56 1.72 9.31
CA LYS A 36 6.57 2.67 8.20
C LYS A 36 5.23 2.72 7.47
N MET A 37 4.58 1.57 7.26
CA MET A 37 3.22 1.53 6.69
C MET A 37 2.22 2.29 7.57
N ASP A 38 2.32 2.13 8.88
CA ASP A 38 1.45 2.82 9.84
C ASP A 38 1.75 4.33 9.90
N GLU A 39 3.02 4.76 9.79
CA GLU A 39 3.40 6.17 9.64
C GLU A 39 2.87 6.77 8.35
N TYR A 40 3.03 6.07 7.22
CA TYR A 40 2.47 6.52 5.95
C TYR A 40 0.95 6.71 6.06
N ALA A 41 0.23 5.68 6.55
CA ALA A 41 -1.24 5.71 6.63
C ALA A 41 -1.78 6.85 7.50
N ARG A 42 -1.12 7.15 8.63
CA ARG A 42 -1.55 8.22 9.54
C ARG A 42 -1.15 9.63 9.09
N THR A 43 -0.22 9.76 8.15
CA THR A 43 0.32 11.07 7.70
C THR A 43 -0.15 11.47 6.30
N ILE A 44 -1.06 10.72 5.67
CA ILE A 44 -1.60 11.04 4.34
C ILE A 44 -2.10 12.50 4.33
N PRO A 45 -1.58 13.36 3.44
CA PRO A 45 -1.99 14.74 3.35
C PRO A 45 -3.48 14.84 3.03
N THR A 46 -4.20 15.59 3.86
CA THR A 46 -5.59 15.98 3.65
C THR A 46 -5.65 17.48 3.36
N CYS A 47 -6.65 17.94 2.62
CA CYS A 47 -6.93 19.36 2.43
C CYS A 47 -8.44 19.59 2.50
N SER A 48 -8.85 20.78 2.96
CA SER A 48 -10.25 21.10 3.23
C SER A 48 -10.76 22.37 2.53
N SER A 49 -9.86 23.14 1.94
CA SER A 49 -10.17 24.32 1.15
C SER A 49 -9.44 24.28 -0.18
N ASP A 50 -10.00 24.91 -1.22
CA ASP A 50 -9.40 24.94 -2.55
C ASP A 50 -7.95 25.46 -2.52
N ALA A 51 -7.70 26.56 -1.80
CA ALA A 51 -6.37 27.13 -1.67
C ALA A 51 -5.36 26.17 -0.98
N GLU A 52 -5.79 25.43 0.03
CA GLU A 52 -4.95 24.42 0.68
C GLU A 52 -4.68 23.24 -0.27
N CYS A 53 -5.72 22.78 -0.97
CA CYS A 53 -5.61 21.68 -1.91
C CYS A 53 -4.69 22.04 -3.09
N ASP A 54 -4.80 23.24 -3.64
CA ASP A 54 -3.97 23.70 -4.75
C ASP A 54 -2.51 23.82 -4.34
N ARG A 55 -2.24 24.38 -3.15
CA ARG A 55 -0.88 24.44 -2.59
C ARG A 55 -0.28 23.05 -2.42
N LYS A 56 -1.03 22.13 -1.78
CA LYS A 56 -0.57 20.77 -1.54
C LYS A 56 -0.39 19.98 -2.84
N TRP A 57 -1.25 20.21 -3.83
CA TRP A 57 -1.13 19.61 -5.15
C TRP A 57 0.10 20.10 -5.91
N ALA A 58 0.41 21.40 -5.83
CA ALA A 58 1.63 21.96 -6.40
C ALA A 58 2.90 21.37 -5.76
N LEU A 59 2.91 21.22 -4.43
CA LEU A 59 4.01 20.55 -3.71
C LEU A 59 4.14 19.08 -4.12
N ALA A 60 3.02 18.35 -4.24
CA ALA A 60 3.03 16.96 -4.69
C ALA A 60 3.60 16.80 -6.10
N ARG A 61 3.23 17.72 -7.00
CA ARG A 61 3.77 17.77 -8.37
C ARG A 61 5.27 18.04 -8.37
N GLN A 62 5.74 19.03 -7.59
CA GLN A 62 7.15 19.35 -7.49
C GLN A 62 7.96 18.16 -6.94
N TRP A 63 7.52 17.58 -5.82
CA TRP A 63 8.16 16.40 -5.24
C TRP A 63 8.26 15.25 -6.23
N THR A 64 7.20 15.04 -7.04
CA THR A 64 7.18 14.00 -8.08
C THR A 64 8.28 14.22 -9.14
N VAL A 65 8.49 15.47 -9.56
CA VAL A 65 9.56 15.81 -10.53
C VAL A 65 10.94 15.55 -9.94
N GLU A 66 11.13 15.83 -8.65
CA GLU A 66 12.42 15.70 -7.96
C GLU A 66 12.77 14.25 -7.61
N ASN A 67 11.76 13.40 -7.35
CA ASN A 67 11.97 12.06 -6.80
C ASN A 67 11.67 10.92 -7.78
N SER A 68 11.00 11.19 -8.91
CA SER A 68 10.79 10.17 -9.94
C SER A 68 11.97 10.07 -10.90
N ALA A 69 12.32 8.84 -11.28
CA ALA A 69 13.26 8.58 -12.36
C ALA A 69 12.64 8.83 -13.76
N PHE A 70 11.32 9.02 -13.83
CA PHE A 70 10.58 9.22 -15.08
C PHE A 70 9.92 10.60 -15.11
N ALA A 71 9.87 11.21 -16.29
CA ALA A 71 9.13 12.44 -16.49
C ALA A 71 7.61 12.23 -16.28
N ILE A 72 6.90 13.28 -15.85
CA ILE A 72 5.43 13.28 -15.81
C ILE A 72 4.89 13.12 -17.23
N ARG A 73 4.09 12.07 -17.46
CA ARG A 73 3.48 11.75 -18.77
C ARG A 73 1.96 11.82 -18.78
N GLY A 74 1.34 11.94 -17.61
CA GLY A 74 -0.09 12.20 -17.48
C GLY A 74 -0.32 13.08 -16.27
N GLU A 75 -0.95 14.23 -16.48
CA GLU A 75 -1.29 15.18 -15.42
C GLU A 75 -2.72 15.66 -15.62
N SER A 76 -3.51 15.64 -14.55
CA SER A 76 -4.85 16.20 -14.45
C SER A 76 -5.04 16.80 -13.07
N ASP A 77 -6.20 17.42 -12.83
CA ASP A 77 -6.53 17.99 -11.53
C ASP A 77 -6.57 16.97 -10.39
N THR A 78 -6.65 15.67 -10.71
CA THR A 78 -6.77 14.58 -9.74
C THR A 78 -5.69 13.53 -9.83
N ARG A 79 -4.79 13.61 -10.81
CA ARG A 79 -3.76 12.59 -11.03
C ARG A 79 -2.46 13.17 -11.58
N ILE A 80 -1.33 12.79 -11.00
CA ILE A 80 0.02 12.99 -11.55
C ILE A 80 0.62 11.61 -11.78
N ASN A 81 1.04 11.33 -13.00
CA ASN A 81 1.63 10.06 -13.38
C ASN A 81 3.04 10.26 -13.96
N ALA A 82 4.03 9.83 -13.21
CA ALA A 82 5.44 9.78 -13.56
C ALA A 82 5.98 8.35 -13.42
N ASN A 83 5.35 7.39 -14.10
CA ASN A 83 5.77 5.99 -14.16
C ASN A 83 6.23 5.56 -15.56
N SER A 84 6.69 4.30 -15.70
CA SER A 84 7.01 3.71 -16.99
C SER A 84 6.22 2.48 -17.37
N ASN A 85 5.83 2.40 -18.65
CA ASN A 85 5.24 1.22 -19.26
C ASN A 85 6.28 0.39 -20.03
N ILE A 86 7.55 0.81 -20.05
CA ILE A 86 8.63 0.12 -20.72
C ILE A 86 9.34 -0.77 -19.70
N ILE A 87 9.18 -2.09 -19.86
CA ILE A 87 9.68 -3.13 -18.94
C ILE A 87 11.21 -3.10 -18.81
N SER A 88 11.94 -2.64 -19.84
CA SER A 88 13.40 -2.56 -19.82
C SER A 88 13.96 -1.34 -19.09
N GLN A 89 13.11 -0.38 -18.68
CA GLN A 89 13.57 0.78 -17.94
C GLN A 89 13.66 0.46 -16.46
N SER A 90 14.73 0.95 -15.82
CA SER A 90 14.91 0.82 -14.38
C SER A 90 14.80 2.16 -13.68
N GLY A 91 14.13 2.19 -12.53
CA GLY A 91 14.02 3.40 -11.72
C GLY A 91 12.80 3.42 -10.81
N VAL A 92 12.64 4.52 -10.10
CA VAL A 92 11.47 4.78 -9.25
C VAL A 92 10.41 5.50 -10.08
N GLY A 93 9.21 4.94 -10.14
CA GLY A 93 8.02 5.60 -10.67
C GLY A 93 7.14 6.15 -9.56
N VAL A 94 6.45 7.23 -9.85
CA VAL A 94 5.57 7.92 -8.90
C VAL A 94 4.21 8.13 -9.52
N LEU A 95 3.17 7.76 -8.78
CA LEU A 95 1.78 8.04 -9.08
C LEU A 95 1.18 8.79 -7.90
N VAL A 96 0.56 9.94 -8.16
CA VAL A 96 -0.15 10.70 -7.12
C VAL A 96 -1.61 10.84 -7.52
N ASN A 97 -2.52 10.55 -6.59
CA ASN A 97 -3.96 10.67 -6.77
C ASN A 97 -4.54 11.63 -5.73
N LYS A 98 -5.41 12.54 -6.16
CA LYS A 98 -6.26 13.36 -5.29
C LYS A 98 -7.64 12.72 -5.20
N ILE A 99 -8.00 12.20 -4.03
CA ILE A 99 -9.24 11.48 -3.77
C ILE A 99 -10.13 12.30 -2.86
N ALA A 100 -11.37 12.56 -3.26
CA ALA A 100 -12.33 13.23 -2.39
C ALA A 100 -12.62 12.38 -1.13
N ASN A 101 -12.47 12.99 0.04
CA ASN A 101 -12.78 12.40 1.34
C ASN A 101 -14.03 13.09 1.90
N GLY A 102 -15.20 12.57 1.52
CA GLY A 102 -16.48 13.04 2.03
C GLY A 102 -16.78 14.51 1.73
N SER A 103 -17.53 15.16 2.62
CA SER A 103 -18.31 16.35 2.29
C SER A 103 -17.53 17.61 1.94
N ASN A 104 -16.27 17.79 2.36
CA ASN A 104 -15.52 19.03 2.07
C ASN A 104 -13.99 18.85 2.07
N GLY A 105 -13.46 17.66 1.75
CA GLY A 105 -12.02 17.44 1.78
C GLY A 105 -11.51 16.53 0.69
N SER A 106 -10.21 16.58 0.44
CA SER A 106 -9.50 15.63 -0.42
C SER A 106 -8.26 15.10 0.29
N GLN A 107 -7.92 13.85 0.01
CA GLN A 107 -6.66 13.22 0.35
C GLN A 107 -5.75 13.20 -0.87
N ILE A 108 -4.46 13.41 -0.65
CA ILE A 108 -3.44 13.30 -1.69
C ILE A 108 -2.61 12.07 -1.35
N ILE A 109 -2.75 11.04 -2.17
CA ILE A 109 -2.15 9.73 -1.96
C ILE A 109 -1.04 9.54 -2.98
N VAL A 110 0.16 9.21 -2.53
CA VAL A 110 1.27 8.81 -3.38
C VAL A 110 1.41 7.28 -3.38
N GLU A 111 1.70 6.74 -4.55
CA GLU A 111 2.14 5.38 -4.78
C GLU A 111 3.50 5.44 -5.46
N VAL A 112 4.48 4.74 -4.89
CA VAL A 112 5.84 4.68 -5.42
C VAL A 112 6.10 3.27 -5.90
N GLU A 113 6.37 3.15 -7.19
CA GLU A 113 6.63 1.87 -7.86
C GLU A 113 8.12 1.72 -8.16
N CYS A 114 8.63 0.50 -7.96
CA CYS A 114 10.01 0.17 -8.29
C CYS A 114 10.08 -0.65 -9.58
N PHE A 115 10.72 -0.09 -10.59
CA PHE A 115 11.08 -0.82 -11.81
C PHE A 115 12.52 -1.31 -11.67
N SER A 116 12.77 -2.39 -10.92
CA SER A 116 14.12 -2.97 -10.79
C SER A 116 14.05 -4.47 -10.55
N ALA A 117 14.93 -5.22 -11.23
CA ALA A 117 15.09 -6.67 -11.01
C ALA A 117 15.74 -6.99 -9.65
N TYR A 118 16.44 -6.04 -9.05
CA TYR A 118 17.22 -6.23 -7.82
C TYR A 118 16.54 -5.64 -6.58
N GLY A 119 15.30 -5.14 -6.73
CA GLY A 119 14.53 -4.47 -5.69
C GLY A 119 14.94 -3.00 -5.49
N CYS A 120 14.04 -2.23 -4.86
CA CYS A 120 14.34 -0.88 -4.40
C CYS A 120 14.22 -0.87 -2.87
N PRO A 121 15.29 -0.54 -2.15
CA PRO A 121 15.14 -0.21 -0.74
C PRO A 121 14.30 1.08 -0.59
N ASP A 122 13.69 1.25 0.58
CA ASP A 122 13.20 2.54 1.07
C ASP A 122 11.96 3.16 0.37
N LEU A 123 11.16 2.36 -0.36
CA LEU A 123 9.90 2.84 -0.96
C LEU A 123 8.92 3.44 0.06
N TRP A 124 8.87 2.86 1.26
CA TRP A 124 8.04 3.42 2.33
C TRP A 124 8.59 4.72 2.88
N ASP A 125 9.92 4.89 2.96
CA ASP A 125 10.51 6.15 3.40
C ASP A 125 10.23 7.27 2.39
N MET A 126 10.28 6.98 1.08
CA MET A 126 9.89 7.93 0.03
C MET A 126 8.43 8.36 0.17
N GLN A 127 7.52 7.42 0.43
CA GLN A 127 6.11 7.76 0.63
C GLN A 127 5.88 8.58 1.91
N ILE A 128 6.62 8.32 2.98
CA ILE A 128 6.58 9.13 4.21
C ILE A 128 7.16 10.53 3.97
N ASP A 129 8.25 10.63 3.21
CA ASP A 129 8.88 11.90 2.84
C ASP A 129 7.93 12.77 1.99
N PHE A 130 7.23 12.16 1.03
CA PHE A 130 6.16 12.82 0.29
C PHE A 130 5.10 13.39 1.25
N ASN A 131 4.61 12.58 2.18
CA ASN A 131 3.60 13.01 3.15
C ASN A 131 4.12 14.20 3.98
N ARG A 132 5.38 14.19 4.42
CA ARG A 132 6.00 15.29 5.16
C ARG A 132 6.10 16.55 4.31
N THR A 133 6.59 16.44 3.08
CA THR A 133 6.74 17.54 2.13
C THR A 133 5.40 18.20 1.82
N VAL A 134 4.39 17.41 1.45
CA VAL A 134 3.07 17.92 1.08
C VAL A 134 2.31 18.49 2.27
N ASN A 135 2.51 17.96 3.48
CA ASN A 135 1.95 18.59 4.68
C ASN A 135 2.65 19.90 5.08
N GLY A 136 3.79 20.25 4.46
CA GLY A 136 4.60 21.41 4.83
C GLY A 136 5.47 21.17 6.07
N ASN A 137 5.72 19.91 6.40
CA ASN A 137 6.56 19.46 7.52
C ASN A 137 7.95 19.00 7.06
N ALA A 138 8.29 19.17 5.76
CA ALA A 138 9.64 18.96 5.29
C ALA A 138 10.56 20.02 5.92
N GLN A 139 11.67 19.55 6.47
CA GLN A 139 12.60 20.33 7.28
C GLN A 139 13.88 20.63 6.52
#